data_AF-A0A376LAB5-F1
#
_entry.id   AF-A0A376LAB5-F1
#
_cell.length_a   1.000
_cell.length_b   1.000
_cell.length_c   1.000
_cell.angle_alpha   90.00
_cell.angle_beta   90.00
_cell.angle_gamma   90.00
#
_symmetry.space_group_name_H-M   'P 1'
#
loop_
_entity.id
_entity.type
_entity.pdbx_description
1 polymer ?
#
loop_
_entity_poly.entity_id
_entity_poly.type
_entity_poly.pdbx_seq_one_letter_code
_entity_poly.pdbx_strand_id
1 'polypeptide(L)'
;MAALESIEECWFARHLLACFYYNKRSYGKAIALWQRCVEMSPEFADGWRGLAIHAWNKQHDYELAARYLDNAYQLAPQDARLLFERDLLDKLSGATPEKRLARLENNLEIALKRDDMTAELLNLWHLTGQADKAADILATRKFHPWEGGEGKITSQFILNQLLRAWQHLDARESQQASELLHAALHYPENLSEGRLPGQTDNDIWFWQAICANAQGDETEAMRCLRLAATGDRTINIHSYYNDQPVDYLFWQGMALRLLG
;
A
#
# COMPACT_ATOMS: atom_id res chain seq x y z
N MET A 1 -1.85 -7.92 35.84
CA MET A 1 -0.66 -8.80 35.72
C MET A 1 -0.76 -9.98 36.67
N ALA A 2 -0.82 -9.76 38.00
CA ALA A 2 -0.87 -10.85 38.98
C ALA A 2 -1.93 -11.94 38.72
N ALA A 3 -3.13 -11.56 38.26
CA ALA A 3 -4.20 -12.50 37.95
C ALA A 3 -3.97 -13.36 36.69
N LEU A 4 -3.18 -12.90 35.72
CA LEU A 4 -2.83 -13.69 34.53
C LEU A 4 -1.55 -14.50 34.77
N GLU A 5 -0.63 -13.96 35.57
CA GLU A 5 0.59 -14.66 35.98
C GLU A 5 0.27 -15.89 36.83
N SER A 6 -0.83 -15.87 37.60
CA SER A 6 -1.30 -17.02 38.37
C SER A 6 -1.98 -18.12 37.53
N ILE A 7 -2.20 -17.92 36.22
CA ILE A 7 -2.89 -18.87 35.35
C ILE A 7 -1.85 -19.53 34.43
N GLU A 8 -0.94 -20.28 35.05
CA GLU A 8 0.15 -20.98 34.37
C GLU A 8 -0.30 -22.19 33.53
N GLU A 9 -1.59 -22.51 33.43
CA GLU A 9 -2.05 -23.62 32.59
C GLU A 9 -2.72 -23.14 31.30
N CYS A 10 -2.86 -21.83 31.12
CA CYS A 10 -3.54 -21.27 29.95
C CYS A 10 -2.52 -20.71 28.94
N TRP A 11 -2.48 -21.28 27.73
CA TRP A 11 -1.65 -20.77 26.63
C TRP A 11 -2.09 -19.36 26.21
N PHE A 12 -3.38 -19.04 26.26
CA PHE A 12 -3.91 -17.73 25.87
C PHE A 12 -3.49 -16.64 26.87
N ALA A 13 -3.55 -16.94 28.17
CA ALA A 13 -3.05 -16.03 29.21
C ALA A 13 -1.57 -15.69 29.01
N ARG A 14 -0.75 -16.68 28.61
CA ARG A 14 0.66 -16.46 28.25
C ARG A 14 0.83 -15.57 27.04
N HIS A 15 0.05 -15.77 25.99
CA HIS A 15 0.08 -14.90 24.82
C HIS A 15 -0.22 -13.43 25.19
N LEU A 16 -1.24 -13.20 26.01
CA LEU A 16 -1.60 -11.85 26.47
C LEU A 16 -0.47 -11.23 27.33
N LEU A 17 0.12 -12.00 28.23
CA LEU A 17 1.29 -11.56 29.01
C LEU A 17 2.50 -11.27 28.13
N ALA A 18 2.75 -12.10 27.11
CA ALA A 18 3.83 -11.89 26.17
C ALA A 18 3.64 -10.57 25.40
N CYS A 19 2.44 -10.31 24.88
CA CYS A 19 2.08 -9.04 24.25
C CYS A 19 2.31 -7.84 25.19
N PHE A 20 1.91 -7.97 26.47
CA PHE A 20 2.15 -6.94 27.49
C PHE A 20 3.65 -6.69 27.72
N TYR A 21 4.43 -7.76 27.97
CA TYR A 21 5.86 -7.63 28.23
C TYR A 21 6.62 -7.11 26.99
N TYR A 22 6.17 -7.47 25.80
CA TYR A 22 6.73 -6.96 24.54
C TYR A 22 6.49 -5.45 24.40
N ASN A 23 5.28 -4.98 24.69
CA ASN A 23 4.97 -3.53 24.73
C ASN A 23 5.83 -2.79 25.77
N LYS A 24 6.11 -3.43 26.92
CA LYS A 24 7.03 -2.91 27.94
C LYS A 24 8.51 -3.10 27.62
N ARG A 25 8.85 -3.50 26.38
CA ARG A 25 10.21 -3.73 25.89
C ARG A 25 11.00 -4.78 26.69
N SER A 26 10.32 -5.60 27.48
CA SER A 26 10.88 -6.74 28.22
C SER A 26 10.93 -7.98 27.32
N TYR A 27 11.73 -7.90 26.25
CA TYR A 27 11.66 -8.87 25.15
C TYR A 27 11.96 -10.31 25.59
N GLY A 28 12.96 -10.53 26.45
CA GLY A 28 13.29 -11.88 26.93
C GLY A 28 12.12 -12.58 27.61
N LYS A 29 11.36 -11.86 28.45
CA LYS A 29 10.14 -12.40 29.08
C LYS A 29 9.05 -12.69 28.06
N ALA A 30 8.83 -11.77 27.12
CA ALA A 30 7.81 -11.93 26.09
C ALA A 30 8.07 -13.16 25.21
N ILE A 31 9.31 -13.37 24.78
CA ILE A 31 9.69 -14.51 23.94
C ILE A 31 9.52 -15.82 24.70
N ALA A 32 10.00 -15.91 25.94
CA ALA A 32 9.83 -17.12 26.75
C ALA A 32 8.35 -17.49 26.92
N LEU A 33 7.49 -16.48 27.11
CA LEU A 33 6.04 -16.68 27.21
C LEU A 33 5.41 -17.10 25.87
N TRP A 34 5.81 -16.52 24.74
CA TRP A 34 5.32 -16.95 23.42
C TRP A 34 5.84 -18.34 23.03
N GLN A 35 7.10 -18.68 23.33
CA GLN A 35 7.65 -20.02 23.14
C GLN A 35 6.84 -21.05 23.94
N ARG A 36 6.62 -20.78 25.23
CA ARG A 36 5.79 -21.66 26.05
C ARG A 36 4.34 -21.73 25.57
N CYS A 37 3.81 -20.63 25.02
CA CYS A 37 2.47 -20.59 24.42
C CYS A 37 2.37 -21.57 23.24
N VAL A 38 3.30 -21.52 22.29
CA VAL A 38 3.29 -22.41 21.11
C VAL A 38 3.71 -23.84 21.44
N GLU A 39 4.45 -24.08 22.52
CA GLU A 39 4.67 -25.44 23.04
C GLU A 39 3.37 -26.07 23.59
N MET A 40 2.54 -25.26 24.26
CA MET A 40 1.28 -25.72 24.86
C MET A 40 0.14 -25.83 23.85
N SER A 41 0.12 -24.96 22.84
CA SER A 41 -0.85 -24.97 21.74
C SER A 41 -0.12 -24.63 20.43
N PRO A 42 0.49 -25.63 19.78
CA PRO A 42 1.20 -25.46 18.51
C PRO A 42 0.30 -24.91 17.39
N GLU A 43 -1.01 -25.09 17.48
CA GLU A 43 -2.01 -24.60 16.53
C GLU A 43 -2.38 -23.12 16.70
N PHE A 44 -1.88 -22.45 17.74
CA PHE A 44 -2.21 -21.05 17.99
C PHE A 44 -1.36 -20.08 17.16
N ALA A 45 -1.91 -19.65 16.02
CA ALA A 45 -1.24 -18.80 15.04
C ALA A 45 -0.66 -17.49 15.60
N ASP A 46 -1.36 -16.81 16.51
CA ASP A 46 -0.90 -15.53 17.08
C ASP A 46 0.35 -15.67 17.96
N GLY A 47 0.60 -16.86 18.54
CA GLY A 47 1.85 -17.17 19.25
C GLY A 47 3.04 -17.16 18.29
N TRP A 48 2.90 -17.85 17.16
CA TRP A 48 3.91 -17.88 16.09
C TRP A 48 4.13 -16.50 15.47
N ARG A 49 3.05 -15.76 15.21
CA ARG A 49 3.10 -14.36 14.74
C ARG A 49 3.92 -13.48 15.69
N GLY A 50 3.71 -13.59 17.00
CA GLY A 50 4.47 -12.85 18.01
C GLY A 50 5.98 -13.15 17.95
N LEU A 51 6.35 -14.43 17.81
CA LEU A 51 7.74 -14.85 17.63
C LEU A 51 8.34 -14.31 16.32
N ALA A 52 7.59 -14.30 15.22
CA ALA A 52 8.03 -13.74 13.94
C ALA A 52 8.36 -12.25 14.04
N ILE A 53 7.47 -11.48 14.66
CA ILE A 53 7.66 -10.04 14.88
C ILE A 53 8.94 -9.77 15.67
N HIS A 54 9.23 -10.58 16.69
CA HIS A 54 10.47 -10.46 17.44
C HIS A 54 11.71 -10.81 16.60
N ALA A 55 11.67 -11.94 15.88
CA ALA A 55 12.78 -12.40 15.04
C ALA A 55 13.17 -11.32 14.01
N TRP A 56 12.20 -10.69 13.36
CA TRP A 56 12.48 -9.60 12.43
C TRP A 56 12.96 -8.33 13.15
N ASN A 57 12.18 -7.79 14.10
CA ASN A 57 12.41 -6.45 14.65
C ASN A 57 13.61 -6.35 15.61
N LYS A 58 14.11 -7.47 16.15
CA LYS A 58 15.19 -7.47 17.14
C LYS A 58 16.40 -8.29 16.74
N GLN A 59 16.21 -9.31 15.91
CA GLN A 59 17.30 -10.17 15.47
C GLN A 59 17.66 -9.91 14.00
N HIS A 60 16.80 -9.20 13.25
CA HIS A 60 16.92 -9.01 11.81
C HIS A 60 17.05 -10.35 11.05
N ASP A 61 16.50 -11.42 11.63
CA ASP A 61 16.56 -12.77 11.06
C ASP A 61 15.32 -12.99 10.18
N TYR A 62 15.50 -12.73 8.88
CA TYR A 62 14.46 -12.92 7.87
C TYR A 62 13.98 -14.37 7.80
N GLU A 63 14.90 -15.34 7.74
CA GLU A 63 14.55 -16.75 7.53
C GLU A 63 13.77 -17.33 8.71
N LEU A 64 14.11 -16.91 9.94
CA LEU A 64 13.35 -17.29 11.12
C LEU A 64 11.97 -16.62 11.17
N ALA A 65 11.89 -15.33 10.89
CA ALA A 65 10.61 -14.61 10.85
C ALA A 65 9.67 -15.15 9.78
N ALA A 66 10.20 -15.46 8.59
CA ALA A 66 9.49 -16.06 7.48
C ALA A 66 8.90 -17.41 7.87
N ARG A 67 9.71 -18.33 8.44
CA ARG A 67 9.23 -19.63 8.91
C ARG A 67 8.10 -19.52 9.93
N TYR A 68 8.22 -18.59 10.88
CA TYR A 68 7.17 -18.39 11.88
C TYR A 68 5.88 -17.81 11.28
N LEU A 69 5.95 -16.86 10.34
CA LEU A 69 4.78 -16.34 9.64
C LEU A 69 4.16 -17.37 8.69
N ASP A 70 4.97 -18.14 7.97
CA ASP A 70 4.49 -19.20 7.08
C ASP A 70 3.75 -20.28 7.91
N ASN A 71 4.28 -20.65 9.09
CA ASN A 71 3.59 -21.56 10.01
C ASN A 71 2.29 -20.94 10.56
N ALA A 72 2.32 -19.68 11.02
CA ALA A 72 1.12 -18.99 11.49
C ALA A 72 0.03 -18.97 10.40
N TYR A 73 0.41 -18.67 9.16
CA TYR A 73 -0.52 -18.61 8.03
C TYR A 73 -1.09 -19.99 7.67
N GLN A 74 -0.28 -21.06 7.73
CA GLN A 74 -0.79 -22.43 7.54
C GLN A 74 -1.85 -22.82 8.57
N LEU A 75 -1.71 -22.36 9.82
CA LEU A 75 -2.66 -22.60 10.90
C LEU A 75 -3.93 -21.76 10.77
N ALA A 76 -3.85 -20.56 10.19
CA ALA A 76 -4.95 -19.65 10.00
C ALA A 76 -4.96 -19.02 8.59
N PRO A 77 -5.20 -19.81 7.52
CA PRO A 77 -5.05 -19.35 6.13
C PRO A 77 -6.08 -18.28 5.74
N GLN A 78 -7.15 -18.16 6.53
CA GLN A 78 -8.21 -17.19 6.33
C GLN A 78 -7.92 -15.83 7.01
N ASP A 79 -6.87 -15.73 7.83
CA ASP A 79 -6.43 -14.46 8.45
C ASP A 79 -5.57 -13.65 7.48
N ALA A 80 -6.19 -12.68 6.81
CA ALA A 80 -5.54 -11.80 5.86
C ALA A 80 -4.43 -10.92 6.49
N ARG A 81 -4.43 -10.71 7.81
CA ARG A 81 -3.34 -9.99 8.49
C ARG A 81 -2.02 -10.77 8.41
N LEU A 82 -2.07 -12.10 8.49
CA LEU A 82 -0.87 -12.94 8.39
C LEU A 82 -0.29 -12.93 6.98
N LEU A 83 -1.15 -12.94 5.95
CA LEU A 83 -0.72 -12.76 4.56
C LEU A 83 -0.05 -11.40 4.36
N PHE A 84 -0.67 -10.33 4.88
CA PHE A 84 -0.12 -8.97 4.84
C PHE A 84 1.24 -8.88 5.53
N GLU A 85 1.40 -9.43 6.73
CA GLU A 85 2.67 -9.39 7.46
C GLU A 85 3.77 -10.20 6.78
N ARG A 86 3.40 -11.33 6.16
CA ARG A 86 4.35 -12.14 5.39
C ARG A 86 4.84 -11.42 4.15
N ASP A 87 3.94 -10.72 3.46
CA ASP A 87 4.25 -9.88 2.30
C ASP A 87 5.04 -8.63 2.69
N LEU A 88 4.71 -8.00 3.82
CA LEU A 88 5.47 -6.88 4.39
C LEU A 88 6.90 -7.30 4.74
N LEU A 89 7.10 -8.49 5.33
CA LEU A 89 8.43 -9.02 5.59
C LEU A 89 9.21 -9.21 4.27
N ASP A 90 8.58 -9.77 3.24
CA ASP A 90 9.19 -9.93 1.91
C ASP A 90 9.56 -8.56 1.32
N LYS A 91 8.69 -7.55 1.42
CA LYS A 91 8.95 -6.16 1.00
C LYS A 91 10.17 -5.56 1.71
N LEU A 92 10.21 -5.66 3.04
CA LEU A 92 11.31 -5.11 3.85
C LEU A 92 12.63 -5.82 3.63
N SER A 93 12.60 -7.10 3.24
CA SER A 93 13.77 -7.90 2.90
C SER A 93 14.27 -7.71 1.45
N GLY A 94 13.55 -6.94 0.63
CA GLY A 94 13.92 -6.70 -0.77
C GLY A 94 13.55 -7.83 -1.73
N ALA A 95 12.56 -8.65 -1.40
CA ALA A 95 12.04 -9.64 -2.34
C ALA A 95 11.45 -8.96 -3.58
N THR A 96 11.68 -9.56 -4.75
CA THR A 96 11.24 -9.03 -6.04
C THR A 96 9.70 -8.91 -6.12
N PRO A 97 9.15 -7.90 -6.80
CA PRO A 97 7.70 -7.75 -6.99
C PRO A 97 7.01 -9.00 -7.52
N GLU A 98 7.63 -9.73 -8.45
CA GLU A 98 7.07 -10.93 -9.09
C GLU A 98 6.86 -12.07 -8.09
N LYS A 99 7.85 -12.30 -7.20
CA LYS A 99 7.78 -13.31 -6.15
C LYS A 99 6.66 -12.98 -5.15
N ARG A 100 6.56 -11.71 -4.75
CA ARG A 100 5.50 -11.23 -3.85
C ARG A 100 4.13 -11.38 -4.51
N LEU A 101 4.02 -10.96 -5.77
CA LEU A 101 2.78 -11.02 -6.52
C LEU A 101 2.28 -12.46 -6.68
N ALA A 102 3.15 -13.40 -7.04
CA ALA A 102 2.79 -14.81 -7.16
C ALA A 102 2.18 -15.37 -5.85
N ARG A 103 2.70 -14.94 -4.69
CA ARG A 103 2.12 -15.33 -3.39
C ARG A 103 0.72 -14.74 -3.20
N LEU A 104 0.53 -13.47 -3.51
CA LEU A 104 -0.77 -12.81 -3.33
C LEU A 104 -1.81 -13.33 -4.32
N GLU A 105 -1.45 -13.58 -5.57
CA GLU A 105 -2.36 -14.16 -6.57
C GLU A 105 -2.77 -15.60 -6.21
N ASN A 106 -1.85 -16.40 -5.65
CA ASN A 106 -2.18 -17.72 -5.11
C ASN A 106 -3.12 -17.67 -3.89
N ASN A 107 -3.27 -16.50 -3.26
CA ASN A 107 -4.14 -16.27 -2.11
C ASN A 107 -5.11 -15.10 -2.37
N LEU A 108 -5.55 -14.93 -3.63
CA LEU A 108 -6.27 -13.74 -4.09
C LEU A 108 -7.52 -13.43 -3.26
N GLU A 109 -8.32 -14.44 -2.92
CA GLU A 109 -9.51 -14.28 -2.08
C GLU A 109 -9.15 -13.63 -0.73
N ILE A 110 -8.02 -14.04 -0.14
CA ILE A 110 -7.54 -13.54 1.15
C ILE A 110 -6.95 -12.14 1.00
N ALA A 111 -6.21 -11.89 -0.08
CA ALA A 111 -5.63 -10.58 -0.38
C ALA A 111 -6.70 -9.48 -0.51
N LEU A 112 -7.89 -9.83 -1.01
CA LEU A 112 -9.00 -8.90 -1.21
C LEU A 112 -9.85 -8.62 0.05
N LYS A 113 -9.64 -9.36 1.14
CA LYS A 113 -10.44 -9.21 2.39
C LYS A 113 -10.21 -7.89 3.11
N ARG A 114 -9.03 -7.28 2.95
CA ARG A 114 -8.64 -6.06 3.67
C ARG A 114 -8.02 -5.06 2.72
N ASP A 115 -8.25 -3.79 2.99
CA ASP A 115 -7.85 -2.69 2.09
C ASP A 115 -6.34 -2.48 2.07
N ASP A 116 -5.66 -2.64 3.21
CA ASP A 116 -4.20 -2.57 3.34
C ASP A 116 -3.49 -3.62 2.46
N MET A 117 -3.97 -4.86 2.50
CA MET A 117 -3.46 -5.94 1.67
C MET A 117 -3.85 -5.76 0.19
N THR A 118 -5.07 -5.30 -0.07
CA THR A 118 -5.52 -5.02 -1.45
C THR A 118 -4.66 -3.92 -2.08
N ALA A 119 -4.30 -2.87 -1.33
CA ALA A 119 -3.43 -1.80 -1.81
C ALA A 119 -2.06 -2.32 -2.25
N GLU A 120 -1.44 -3.24 -1.50
CA GLU A 120 -0.17 -3.86 -1.90
C GLU A 120 -0.34 -4.74 -3.15
N LEU A 121 -1.45 -5.47 -3.29
CA LEU A 121 -1.73 -6.25 -4.50
C LEU A 121 -1.85 -5.34 -5.74
N LEU A 122 -2.61 -4.24 -5.64
CA LEU A 122 -2.74 -3.26 -6.72
C LEU A 122 -1.36 -2.71 -7.13
N ASN A 123 -0.55 -2.34 -6.14
CA ASN A 123 0.81 -1.83 -6.37
C ASN A 123 1.69 -2.87 -7.06
N LEU A 124 1.61 -4.14 -6.67
CA LEU A 124 2.38 -5.22 -7.31
C LEU A 124 1.93 -5.51 -8.74
N TRP A 125 0.63 -5.42 -9.04
CA TRP A 125 0.15 -5.47 -10.42
C TRP A 125 0.68 -4.29 -11.23
N HIS A 126 0.70 -3.07 -10.69
CA HIS A 126 1.29 -1.92 -11.38
C HIS A 126 2.79 -2.11 -11.67
N LEU A 127 3.57 -2.53 -10.67
CA LEU A 127 5.02 -2.77 -10.82
C LEU A 127 5.34 -3.88 -11.84
N THR A 128 4.42 -4.82 -12.05
CA THR A 128 4.58 -5.93 -13.01
C THR A 128 3.85 -5.70 -14.34
N GLY A 129 3.37 -4.48 -14.59
CA GLY A 129 2.73 -4.09 -15.86
C GLY A 129 1.30 -4.60 -16.06
N GLN A 130 0.65 -5.11 -15.01
CA GLN A 130 -0.70 -5.69 -15.03
C GLN A 130 -1.77 -4.66 -14.62
N ALA A 131 -1.71 -3.46 -15.20
CA ALA A 131 -2.56 -2.34 -14.82
C ALA A 131 -4.07 -2.62 -14.98
N ASP A 132 -4.48 -3.43 -15.96
CA ASP A 132 -5.89 -3.74 -16.19
C ASP A 132 -6.50 -4.59 -15.06
N LYS A 133 -5.75 -5.55 -14.50
CA LYS A 133 -6.21 -6.33 -13.33
C LYS A 133 -6.48 -5.42 -12.13
N ALA A 134 -5.62 -4.42 -11.93
CA ALA A 134 -5.80 -3.44 -10.87
C ALA A 134 -7.02 -2.54 -11.15
N ALA A 135 -7.24 -2.16 -12.41
CA ALA A 135 -8.39 -1.36 -12.82
C ALA A 135 -9.72 -2.06 -12.50
N ASP A 136 -9.81 -3.36 -12.77
CA ASP A 136 -11.01 -4.16 -12.46
C ASP A 136 -11.36 -4.11 -10.97
N ILE A 137 -10.38 -4.36 -10.10
CA ILE A 137 -10.59 -4.32 -8.64
C ILE A 137 -10.94 -2.91 -8.16
N LEU A 138 -10.27 -1.88 -8.68
CA LEU A 138 -10.54 -0.48 -8.34
C LEU A 138 -11.94 -0.03 -8.80
N ALA A 139 -12.48 -0.61 -9.87
CA ALA A 139 -13.81 -0.30 -10.36
C ALA A 139 -14.93 -1.04 -9.61
N THR A 140 -14.69 -2.29 -9.18
CA THR A 140 -15.77 -3.15 -8.66
C THR A 140 -15.80 -3.28 -7.14
N ARG A 141 -14.66 -3.18 -6.46
CA ARG A 141 -14.58 -3.42 -5.02
C ARG A 141 -15.01 -2.18 -4.25
N LYS A 142 -15.84 -2.36 -3.22
CA LYS A 142 -16.13 -1.30 -2.24
C LYS A 142 -15.06 -1.26 -1.16
N PHE A 143 -14.32 -0.16 -1.11
CA PHE A 143 -13.28 0.10 -0.12
C PHE A 143 -13.87 0.80 1.11
N HIS A 144 -13.21 0.59 2.25
CA HIS A 144 -13.53 1.16 3.55
C HIS A 144 -12.23 1.64 4.20
N PRO A 145 -11.71 2.82 3.79
CA PRO A 145 -10.54 3.42 4.42
C PRO A 145 -10.76 3.56 5.93
N TRP A 146 -9.87 2.97 6.72
CA TRP A 146 -9.85 3.10 8.18
C TRP A 146 -8.69 4.01 8.61
N GLU A 147 -8.65 4.43 9.86
CA GLU A 147 -7.57 5.28 10.41
C GLU A 147 -6.17 4.72 10.09
N GLY A 148 -5.33 5.52 9.43
CA GLY A 148 -4.01 5.12 8.93
C GLY A 148 -4.00 4.48 7.53
N GLY A 149 -5.15 4.46 6.86
CA GLY A 149 -5.36 4.01 5.48
C GLY A 149 -5.64 5.13 4.48
N GLU A 150 -5.69 6.38 4.94
CA GLU A 150 -5.98 7.57 4.12
C GLU A 150 -5.02 7.66 2.94
N GLY A 151 -5.54 7.94 1.75
CA GLY A 151 -4.73 8.10 0.55
C GLY A 151 -4.28 6.78 -0.09
N LYS A 152 -4.26 5.65 0.62
CA LYS A 152 -3.64 4.42 0.10
C LYS A 152 -4.34 3.89 -1.14
N ILE A 153 -5.66 3.81 -1.12
CA ILE A 153 -6.43 3.31 -2.27
C ILE A 153 -6.56 4.37 -3.36
N THR A 154 -6.77 5.62 -3.00
CA THR A 154 -6.92 6.73 -3.95
C THR A 154 -5.62 7.02 -4.71
N SER A 155 -4.45 6.90 -4.07
CA SER A 155 -3.16 6.92 -4.76
C SER A 155 -2.98 5.76 -5.72
N GLN A 156 -3.44 4.54 -5.37
CA GLN A 156 -3.43 3.41 -6.31
C GLN A 156 -4.37 3.64 -7.50
N PHE A 157 -5.53 4.29 -7.27
CA PHE A 157 -6.43 4.69 -8.34
C PHE A 157 -5.78 5.69 -9.31
N ILE A 158 -5.20 6.77 -8.80
CA ILE A 158 -4.50 7.77 -9.63
C ILE A 158 -3.36 7.12 -10.41
N LEU A 159 -2.51 6.32 -9.74
CA LEU A 159 -1.41 5.61 -10.38
C LEU A 159 -1.91 4.69 -11.51
N ASN A 160 -3.01 3.97 -11.29
CA ASN A 160 -3.61 3.12 -12.31
C ASN A 160 -4.04 3.91 -13.55
N GLN A 161 -4.69 5.06 -13.35
CA GLN A 161 -5.14 5.92 -14.45
C GLN A 161 -3.96 6.50 -15.23
N LEU A 162 -2.89 6.94 -14.54
CA LEU A 162 -1.67 7.43 -15.18
C LEU A 162 -0.99 6.34 -16.02
N LEU A 163 -0.80 5.14 -15.46
CA LEU A 163 -0.16 4.02 -16.15
C LEU A 163 -0.93 3.63 -17.43
N ARG A 164 -2.26 3.56 -17.35
CA ARG A 164 -3.11 3.24 -18.51
C ARG A 164 -3.12 4.40 -19.52
N ALA A 165 -3.12 5.64 -19.06
CA ALA A 165 -3.01 6.80 -19.96
C ALA A 165 -1.68 6.81 -20.73
N TRP A 166 -0.56 6.43 -20.08
CA TRP A 166 0.73 6.32 -20.75
C TRP A 166 0.74 5.21 -21.82
N GLN A 167 0.08 4.07 -21.57
CA GLN A 167 -0.07 3.03 -22.59
C GLN A 167 -0.81 3.55 -23.84
N HIS A 168 -1.88 4.34 -23.65
CA HIS A 168 -2.58 4.98 -24.76
C HIS A 168 -1.74 6.05 -25.46
N LEU A 169 -0.95 6.83 -24.73
CA LEU A 169 -0.02 7.80 -25.33
C LEU A 169 1.05 7.12 -26.18
N ASP A 170 1.61 6.00 -25.73
CA ASP A 170 2.56 5.20 -26.51
C ASP A 170 1.92 4.66 -27.79
N ALA A 171 0.62 4.32 -27.73
CA ALA A 171 -0.19 3.92 -28.87
C ALA A 171 -0.68 5.10 -29.75
N ARG A 172 -0.36 6.35 -29.40
CA ARG A 172 -0.84 7.60 -30.04
C ARG A 172 -2.36 7.80 -29.96
N GLU A 173 -2.98 7.24 -28.94
CA GLU A 173 -4.40 7.33 -28.63
C GLU A 173 -4.64 8.45 -27.59
N SER A 174 -4.29 9.69 -27.98
CA SER A 174 -4.27 10.84 -27.06
C SER A 174 -5.64 11.19 -26.48
N GLN A 175 -6.73 10.83 -27.16
CA GLN A 175 -8.09 11.06 -26.66
C GLN A 175 -8.40 10.14 -25.47
N GLN A 176 -8.13 8.85 -25.62
CA GLN A 176 -8.32 7.84 -24.57
C GLN A 176 -7.42 8.11 -23.36
N ALA A 177 -6.18 8.55 -23.61
CA ALA A 177 -5.29 8.98 -22.54
C ALA A 177 -5.85 10.18 -21.76
N SER A 178 -6.38 11.19 -22.47
CA SER A 178 -6.99 12.37 -21.84
C SER A 178 -8.22 12.00 -20.98
N GLU A 179 -9.04 11.06 -21.44
CA GLU A 179 -10.20 10.57 -20.67
C GLU A 179 -9.80 9.91 -19.34
N LEU A 180 -8.76 9.07 -19.36
CA LEU A 180 -8.23 8.42 -18.15
C LEU A 180 -7.64 9.44 -17.18
N LEU A 181 -6.85 10.38 -17.68
CA LEU A 181 -6.26 11.45 -16.88
C LEU A 181 -7.34 12.35 -16.27
N HIS A 182 -8.42 12.62 -17.00
CA HIS A 182 -9.55 13.38 -16.46
C HIS A 182 -10.27 12.59 -15.36
N ALA A 183 -10.49 11.30 -15.57
CA ALA A 183 -11.08 10.42 -14.56
C ALA A 183 -10.21 10.32 -13.29
N ALA A 184 -8.87 10.45 -13.38
CA ALA A 184 -8.00 10.49 -12.20
C ALA A 184 -8.31 11.66 -11.25
N LEU A 185 -8.92 12.74 -11.75
CA LEU A 185 -9.31 13.91 -10.96
C LEU A 185 -10.62 13.72 -10.19
N HIS A 186 -11.32 12.61 -10.41
CA HIS A 186 -12.67 12.34 -9.88
C HIS A 186 -12.74 10.92 -9.28
N TYR A 187 -12.65 10.83 -7.96
CA TYR A 187 -12.71 9.54 -7.27
C TYR A 187 -14.11 8.92 -7.35
N PRO A 188 -14.23 7.66 -7.79
CA PRO A 188 -15.52 6.99 -7.77
C PRO A 188 -15.94 6.67 -6.34
N GLU A 189 -17.26 6.65 -6.09
CA GLU A 189 -17.83 6.54 -4.74
C GLU A 189 -17.39 5.26 -4.00
N ASN A 190 -17.08 4.19 -4.74
CA ASN A 190 -16.66 2.92 -4.17
C ASN A 190 -15.30 2.99 -3.46
N LEU A 191 -14.48 4.03 -3.70
CA LEU A 191 -13.23 4.23 -2.96
C LEU A 191 -13.49 4.75 -1.54
N SER A 192 -14.68 5.30 -1.27
CA SER A 192 -15.12 5.82 0.03
C SER A 192 -14.19 6.88 0.64
N GLU A 193 -13.46 7.61 -0.21
CA GLU A 193 -12.58 8.72 0.17
C GLU A 193 -12.79 9.89 -0.79
N GLY A 194 -12.82 11.10 -0.26
CA GLY A 194 -12.92 12.33 -1.05
C GLY A 194 -11.56 12.95 -1.32
N ARG A 195 -11.49 13.81 -2.35
CA ARG A 195 -10.28 14.57 -2.65
C ARG A 195 -10.02 15.63 -1.57
N LEU A 196 -8.75 15.85 -1.26
CA LEU A 196 -8.35 16.87 -0.29
C LEU A 196 -8.37 18.27 -0.92
N PRO A 197 -8.85 19.30 -0.20
CA PRO A 197 -8.74 20.68 -0.67
C PRO A 197 -7.29 21.07 -0.93
N GLY A 198 -7.02 21.65 -2.10
CA GLY A 198 -5.69 22.19 -2.44
C GLY A 198 -4.75 21.20 -3.13
N GLN A 199 -5.17 19.99 -3.48
CA GLN A 199 -4.42 19.13 -4.41
C GLN A 199 -4.30 19.81 -5.78
N THR A 200 -3.06 19.96 -6.26
CA THR A 200 -2.74 20.66 -7.51
C THR A 200 -2.56 19.74 -8.72
N ASP A 201 -2.42 18.43 -8.53
CA ASP A 201 -2.40 17.39 -9.58
C ASP A 201 -1.45 17.68 -10.75
N ASN A 202 -0.26 18.15 -10.41
CA ASN A 202 0.67 18.72 -11.40
C ASN A 202 1.06 17.72 -12.49
N ASP A 203 1.22 16.46 -12.12
CA ASP A 203 1.48 15.34 -13.02
C ASP A 203 0.32 15.10 -14.00
N ILE A 204 -0.91 15.02 -13.51
CA ILE A 204 -2.11 14.80 -14.33
C ILE A 204 -2.28 15.95 -15.31
N TRP A 205 -2.17 17.21 -14.84
CA TRP A 205 -2.29 18.37 -15.72
C TRP A 205 -1.16 18.47 -16.74
N PHE A 206 0.05 18.07 -16.37
CA PHE A 206 1.16 18.03 -17.32
C PHE A 206 0.85 17.04 -18.45
N TRP A 207 0.41 15.82 -18.12
CA TRP A 207 0.07 14.82 -19.13
C TRP A 207 -1.17 15.19 -19.95
N GLN A 208 -2.13 15.91 -19.38
CA GLN A 208 -3.25 16.50 -20.15
C GLN A 208 -2.74 17.49 -21.20
N ALA A 209 -1.75 18.32 -20.88
CA ALA A 209 -1.15 19.21 -21.86
C ALA A 209 -0.46 18.46 -22.99
N ILE A 210 0.22 17.34 -22.69
CA ILE A 210 0.81 16.47 -23.70
C ILE A 210 -0.25 15.89 -24.63
N CYS A 211 -1.38 15.43 -24.07
CA CYS A 211 -2.52 14.95 -24.85
C CYS A 211 -3.08 16.03 -25.78
N ALA A 212 -3.35 17.23 -25.23
CA ALA A 212 -3.88 18.36 -25.99
C ALA A 212 -2.95 18.78 -27.14
N ASN A 213 -1.64 18.85 -26.88
CA ASN A 213 -0.65 19.17 -27.91
C ASN A 213 -0.61 18.12 -29.02
N ALA A 214 -0.70 16.83 -28.68
CA ALA A 214 -0.77 15.75 -29.67
C ALA A 214 -2.05 15.79 -30.52
N GLN A 215 -3.14 16.36 -29.99
CA GLN A 215 -4.40 16.60 -30.69
C GLN A 215 -4.41 17.92 -31.49
N GLY A 216 -3.39 18.77 -31.33
CA GLY A 216 -3.32 20.09 -31.98
C GLY A 216 -4.11 21.20 -31.27
N ASP A 217 -4.57 20.97 -30.04
CA ASP A 217 -5.23 22.00 -29.23
C ASP A 217 -4.22 22.77 -28.38
N GLU A 218 -3.61 23.79 -28.98
CA GLU A 218 -2.63 24.65 -28.33
C GLU A 218 -3.22 25.44 -27.15
N THR A 219 -4.51 25.79 -27.23
CA THR A 219 -5.17 26.59 -26.19
C THR A 219 -5.32 25.77 -24.91
N GLU A 220 -5.79 24.54 -25.05
CA GLU A 220 -5.93 23.61 -23.93
C GLU A 220 -4.57 23.18 -23.38
N ALA A 221 -3.59 22.91 -24.25
CA ALA A 221 -2.23 22.58 -23.83
C ALA A 221 -1.64 23.68 -22.92
N MET A 222 -1.76 24.94 -23.32
CA MET A 222 -1.29 26.08 -22.51
C MET A 222 -2.05 26.24 -21.20
N ARG A 223 -3.37 25.97 -21.19
CA ARG A 223 -4.18 25.98 -19.96
C ARG A 223 -3.70 24.92 -18.97
N CYS A 224 -3.52 23.69 -19.44
CA CYS A 224 -3.05 22.56 -18.64
C CYS A 224 -1.62 22.76 -18.12
N LEU A 225 -0.69 23.28 -18.94
CA LEU A 225 0.66 23.61 -18.48
C LEU A 225 0.67 24.65 -17.36
N ARG A 226 -0.19 25.67 -17.43
CA ARG A 226 -0.31 26.66 -16.36
C ARG A 226 -0.81 26.03 -15.06
N LEU A 227 -1.78 25.12 -15.13
CA LEU A 227 -2.23 24.36 -13.95
C LEU A 227 -1.12 23.49 -13.38
N ALA A 228 -0.39 22.77 -14.24
CA ALA A 228 0.75 21.95 -13.85
C ALA A 228 1.91 22.74 -13.23
N ALA A 229 1.97 24.07 -13.43
CA ALA A 229 2.97 24.96 -12.83
C ALA A 229 2.54 25.61 -11.49
N THR A 230 1.33 25.34 -11.01
CA THR A 230 0.79 25.87 -9.74
C THR A 230 1.23 25.05 -8.52
N GLY A 231 1.03 25.60 -7.32
CA GLY A 231 1.31 24.92 -6.05
C GLY A 231 2.50 25.49 -5.29
N ASP A 232 2.75 24.90 -4.12
CA ASP A 232 3.92 25.23 -3.31
C ASP A 232 5.20 24.78 -4.03
N ARG A 233 6.27 25.57 -3.88
CA ARG A 233 7.59 25.38 -4.48
C ARG A 233 8.65 25.00 -3.45
N THR A 234 8.25 24.81 -2.20
CA THR A 234 9.15 24.41 -1.12
C THR A 234 9.31 22.90 -1.04
N ILE A 235 10.53 22.44 -0.71
CA ILE A 235 10.80 21.04 -0.41
C ILE A 235 10.54 20.85 1.07
N ASN A 236 9.43 20.20 1.42
CA ASN A 236 9.07 19.88 2.80
C ASN A 236 9.26 18.40 3.08
N ILE A 237 9.52 18.07 4.35
CA ILE A 237 9.49 16.68 4.83
C ILE A 237 8.02 16.27 4.89
N HIS A 238 7.65 15.29 4.06
CA HIS A 238 6.36 14.60 4.13
C HIS A 238 6.09 14.08 5.55
N SER A 239 5.25 14.82 6.27
CA SER A 239 4.92 14.57 7.67
C SER A 239 3.45 14.19 7.84
N TYR A 240 2.59 14.58 6.89
CA TYR A 240 1.17 14.33 6.91
C TYR A 240 0.67 13.78 5.57
N TYR A 241 -0.45 13.04 5.61
CA TYR A 241 -1.07 12.41 4.44
C TYR A 241 -1.61 13.43 3.41
N ASN A 242 -1.75 14.70 3.78
CA ASN A 242 -2.21 15.78 2.92
C ASN A 242 -1.08 16.66 2.35
N ASP A 243 0.19 16.31 2.63
CA ASP A 243 1.33 17.02 2.06
C ASP A 243 1.41 16.74 0.55
N GLN A 244 1.74 17.78 -0.23
CA GLN A 244 1.84 17.64 -1.69
C GLN A 244 3.04 16.75 -2.07
N PRO A 245 2.88 15.80 -2.99
CA PRO A 245 3.96 14.94 -3.45
C PRO A 245 5.18 15.74 -3.92
N VAL A 246 6.40 15.32 -3.54
CA VAL A 246 7.64 16.08 -3.85
C VAL A 246 7.88 16.14 -5.37
N ASP A 247 7.44 15.11 -6.09
CA ASP A 247 7.48 15.03 -7.55
C ASP A 247 6.57 16.07 -8.24
N TYR A 248 5.64 16.72 -7.54
CA TYR A 248 4.92 17.86 -8.11
C TYR A 248 5.88 18.99 -8.50
N LEU A 249 6.99 19.19 -7.76
CA LEU A 249 8.02 20.15 -8.12
C LEU A 249 8.69 19.81 -9.45
N PHE A 250 8.88 18.52 -9.72
CA PHE A 250 9.41 18.07 -11.01
C PHE A 250 8.45 18.43 -12.14
N TRP A 251 7.15 18.15 -11.99
CA TRP A 251 6.15 18.48 -13.00
C TRP A 251 5.95 19.98 -13.18
N GLN A 252 6.02 20.77 -12.12
CA GLN A 252 6.05 22.24 -12.20
C GLN A 252 7.23 22.72 -13.04
N GLY A 253 8.44 22.20 -12.78
CA GLY A 253 9.63 22.54 -13.55
C GLY A 253 9.50 22.16 -15.04
N MET A 254 8.96 20.97 -15.30
CA MET A 254 8.70 20.51 -16.67
C MET A 254 7.66 21.37 -17.38
N ALA A 255 6.59 21.77 -16.69
CA ALA A 255 5.56 22.64 -17.24
C ALA A 255 6.08 24.04 -17.54
N LEU A 256 6.81 24.65 -16.59
CA LEU A 256 7.43 25.97 -16.77
C LEU A 256 8.40 25.97 -17.96
N ARG A 257 9.20 24.92 -18.11
CA ARG A 257 10.12 24.77 -19.26
C ARG A 257 9.38 24.78 -20.61
N LEU A 258 8.17 24.23 -20.68
CA LEU A 258 7.36 24.23 -21.91
C LEU A 258 6.63 25.56 -22.13
N LEU A 259 6.37 26.33 -21.07
CA LEU A 259 5.74 27.65 -21.14
C LEU A 259 6.71 28.76 -21.58
N GLY A 260 8.02 28.58 -21.39
CA GLY A 260 9.07 29.55 -21.70
C GLY A 260 9.55 30.31 -20.48
#